data_AF-A0A7G8J3J7-F1
#
_entry.id   AF-A0A7G8J3J7-F1
#
_cell.length_a   1.000
_cell.length_b   1.000
_cell.length_c   1.000
_cell.angle_alpha   90.00
_cell.angle_beta   90.00
_cell.angle_gamma   90.00
#
_symmetry.space_group_name_H-M   'P 1'
#
loop_
_entity.id
_entity.type
_entity.pdbx_description
1 polymer ?
#
loop_
_entity_poly.entity_id
_entity_poly.type
_entity_poly.pdbx_seq_one_letter_code
_entity_poly.pdbx_strand_id
1 'polypeptide(L)' 'METMSAKVVNMEWTDEFITNAQHELTAMVKDWKYDYGADDKACVAMLSWMILRLKPDAEIDLGSF' A
#
# COMPACT_ATOMS: atom_id res chain seq x y z
N MET A 1 -6.54 27.99 26.98
CA MET A 1 -7.07 27.01 26.00
C MET A 1 -5.98 26.83 24.96
N GLU A 2 -5.02 25.96 25.25
CA GLU A 2 -3.91 25.69 24.35
C GLU A 2 -4.42 24.80 23.22
N THR A 3 -4.25 25.28 22.00
CA THR A 3 -4.61 24.56 20.78
C THR A 3 -3.75 23.30 20.69
N MET A 4 -4.38 22.13 20.84
CA MET A 4 -3.79 20.85 20.44
C MET A 4 -3.52 20.92 18.93
N SER A 5 -2.30 21.34 18.57
CA SER A 5 -1.78 21.14 17.24
C SER A 5 -1.70 19.63 17.03
N ALA A 6 -2.58 19.11 16.18
CA ALA A 6 -2.51 17.72 15.75
C ALA A 6 -1.09 17.49 15.24
N LYS A 7 -0.31 16.72 16.01
CA LYS A 7 1.05 16.36 15.68
C LYS A 7 0.95 15.62 14.35
N VAL A 8 1.29 16.28 13.25
CA VAL A 8 1.50 15.61 11.97
C VAL A 8 2.61 14.62 12.26
N VAL A 9 2.23 13.34 12.42
CA VAL A 9 3.20 12.27 12.60
C VAL A 9 3.89 12.18 11.26
N ASN A 10 5.05 12.81 11.16
CA ASN A 10 5.98 12.62 10.07
C ASN A 10 6.41 11.15 10.17
N MET A 11 5.67 10.25 9.52
CA MET A 11 6.12 8.87 9.35
C MET A 11 7.41 8.96 8.55
N GLU A 12 8.54 8.85 9.24
CA GLU A 12 9.82 8.77 8.57
C GLU A 12 9.86 7.47 7.79
N TRP A 13 10.14 7.58 6.49
CA TRP A 13 10.37 6.46 5.59
C TRP A 13 11.72 5.82 5.91
N THR A 14 11.83 5.19 7.08
CA THR A 14 13.02 4.46 7.49
C THR A 14 13.09 3.12 6.77
N ASP A 15 14.29 2.56 6.65
CA ASP A 15 14.48 1.22 6.06
C ASP A 15 13.67 0.14 6.80
N GLU A 16 13.55 0.26 8.13
CA GLU A 16 12.73 -0.64 8.95
C GLU A 16 11.23 -0.51 8.62
N PHE A 17 10.72 0.72 8.50
CA PHE A 17 9.33 0.96 8.12
C PHE A 17 9.04 0.40 6.72
N ILE A 18 9.93 0.67 5.75
CA ILE A 18 9.80 0.17 4.38
C ILE A 18 9.80 -1.36 4.36
N THR A 19 10.71 -1.99 5.10
CA THR A 19 10.81 -3.45 5.19
C THR A 19 9.54 -4.07 5.77
N ASN A 20 9.02 -3.52 6.86
CA ASN A 20 7.78 -4.01 7.48
C ASN A 20 6.58 -3.83 6.56
N ALA A 21 6.45 -2.66 5.91
CA ALA A 21 5.37 -2.40 4.97
C ALA A 21 5.41 -3.37 3.77
N GLN A 22 6.59 -3.69 3.24
CA GLN A 22 6.76 -4.68 2.17
C GLN A 22 6.36 -6.09 2.62
N HIS A 23 6.72 -6.48 3.85
CA HIS A 23 6.33 -7.76 4.43
C HIS A 23 4.81 -7.88 4.58
N GLU A 24 4.15 -6.85 5.11
CA GLU A 24 2.69 -6.82 5.27
C GLU A 24 1.96 -6.86 3.93
N LEU A 25 2.40 -6.07 2.95
CA LEU A 25 1.83 -6.08 1.60
C LEU A 25 1.99 -7.45 0.93
N THR A 26 3.15 -8.09 1.10
CA THR A 26 3.41 -9.43 0.54
C THR A 26 2.51 -10.49 1.19
N ALA A 27 2.30 -10.41 2.51
CA ALA A 27 1.39 -11.31 3.21
C ALA A 27 -0.05 -11.15 2.71
N MET A 28 -0.53 -9.91 2.58
CA MET A 28 -1.87 -9.62 2.08
C MET A 28 -2.10 -10.17 0.66
N VAL A 29 -1.13 -10.03 -0.24
CA VAL A 29 -1.22 -10.60 -1.59
C VAL A 29 -1.26 -12.13 -1.54
N LYS A 30 -0.47 -12.77 -0.67
CA LYS A 30 -0.49 -14.23 -0.51
C LYS A 30 -1.86 -14.71 -0.03
N ASP A 31 -2.45 -14.04 0.95
CA ASP A 31 -3.77 -14.38 1.47
C ASP A 31 -4.82 -14.23 0.37
N TRP A 32 -4.75 -13.17 -0.46
CA TRP A 32 -5.68 -13.02 -1.58
C TRP A 32 -5.59 -14.15 -2.60
N LYS A 33 -4.38 -14.59 -2.92
CA LYS A 33 -4.15 -15.72 -3.83
C LYS A 33 -4.67 -17.03 -3.24
N TYR A 34 -4.45 -17.24 -1.95
CA TYR A 34 -4.83 -18.47 -1.27
C TYR A 34 -6.35 -18.56 -1.05
N ASP A 35 -6.97 -17.51 -0.50
CA ASP A 35 -8.38 -17.50 -0.10
C ASP A 35 -9.34 -17.34 -1.29
N TYR A 36 -8.95 -16.55 -2.29
CA TYR A 36 -9.82 -16.18 -3.40
C TYR A 36 -9.36 -16.70 -4.77
N GLY A 37 -8.22 -17.41 -4.84
CA GLY A 37 -7.66 -17.87 -6.10
C GLY A 37 -7.29 -16.73 -7.06
N ALA A 38 -7.01 -15.54 -6.52
CA ALA A 38 -6.66 -14.37 -7.32
C ALA A 38 -5.37 -14.61 -8.12
N ASP A 39 -5.34 -14.19 -9.38
CA ASP A 39 -4.11 -14.19 -10.17
C ASP A 39 -3.31 -12.89 -9.96
N ASP A 40 -2.08 -12.85 -10.48
CA ASP A 40 -1.20 -11.70 -10.32
C ASP A 40 -1.82 -10.41 -10.89
N LYS A 41 -2.56 -10.52 -12.00
CA LYS A 41 -3.20 -9.38 -12.65
C LYS A 41 -4.31 -8.79 -11.78
N ALA A 42 -5.12 -9.63 -11.14
CA ALA A 42 -6.15 -9.22 -10.21
C ALA A 42 -5.54 -8.56 -8.95
N CYS A 43 -4.47 -9.13 -8.40
CA CYS A 43 -3.76 -8.55 -7.25
C CYS A 43 -3.19 -7.16 -7.58
N VAL A 44 -2.52 -7.01 -8.73
CA VAL A 44 -1.98 -5.74 -9.21
C VAL A 44 -3.08 -4.70 -9.39
N ALA A 45 -4.20 -5.07 -10.01
CA ALA A 45 -5.33 -4.16 -10.21
C ALA A 45 -5.89 -3.66 -8.87
N MET A 46 -6.03 -4.56 -7.88
CA MET A 46 -6.54 -4.21 -6.56
C MET A 46 -5.61 -3.25 -5.80
N LEU A 47 -4.31 -3.54 -5.78
CA LEU A 47 -3.32 -2.66 -5.17
C LEU A 47 -3.29 -1.29 -5.83
N SER A 48 -3.35 -1.26 -7.17
CA SER A 48 -3.40 -0.02 -7.94
C SER A 48 -4.64 0.81 -7.60
N TRP A 49 -5.81 0.15 -7.50
CA TRP A 49 -7.05 0.80 -7.09
C TRP A 49 -6.96 1.38 -5.68
N MET A 50 -6.35 0.66 -4.73
CA MET A 50 -6.13 1.16 -3.37
C MET A 50 -5.21 2.38 -3.36
N ILE A 51 -4.11 2.36 -4.13
CA ILE A 51 -3.19 3.50 -4.26
C ILE A 51 -3.94 4.72 -4.82
N LEU A 52 -4.71 4.57 -5.89
CA LEU A 52 -5.47 5.68 -6.49
C LEU A 52 -6.53 6.26 -5.53
N ARG A 53 -7.09 5.45 -4.62
CA ARG A 53 -8.00 5.95 -3.59
C ARG A 53 -7.30 6.76 -2.51
N LEU A 54 -6.06 6.42 -2.19
CA LEU A 54 -5.26 7.14 -1.21
C LEU A 54 -4.62 8.40 -1.81
N LYS A 55 -4.17 8.30 -3.06
CA LYS A 55 -3.50 9.35 -3.80
C LYS A 55 -4.02 9.36 -5.26
N PRO A 56 -5.08 10.14 -5.54
CA PRO A 56 -5.72 10.16 -6.86
C PRO A 56 -4.82 10.63 -8.02
N ASP A 57 -3.76 11.37 -7.72
CA ASP A 57 -2.75 11.87 -8.66
C ASP A 57 -1.49 10.98 -8.71
N ALA A 58 -1.55 9.78 -8.13
CA ALA A 58 -0.43 8.84 -8.22
C ALA A 58 -0.23 8.38 -9.67
N GLU A 59 0.96 8.64 -10.20
CA GLU A 59 1.44 8.00 -11.43
C GLU A 59 1.94 6.60 -11.08
N ILE A 60 1.20 5.58 -11.50
CA ILE A 60 1.55 4.18 -11.27
C ILE A 60 2.07 3.61 -12.59
N ASP A 61 3.38 3.41 -12.68
CA ASP A 61 3.97 2.60 -13.75
C ASP A 61 3.83 1.13 -13.39
N LEU A 62 2.90 0.45 -14.06
CA LEU A 62 2.66 -0.97 -13.85
C LEU A 62 3.61 -1.85 -14.65
N GLY A 63 4.33 -1.33 -15.64
CA GLY A 63 5.03 -2.20 -16.60
C GLY A 63 4.10 -3.19 -17.31
N SER A 64 4.57 -3.81 -18.39
CA SER A 64 3.78 -4.81 -19.12
C SER A 64 3.78 -6.15 -18.36
N PHE A 65 2.79 -6.36 -17.48
CA PHE A 65 2.49 -7.64 -16.84
C PHE A 65 1.98 -8.71 -17.81
#